data_AF-D3F3I0-F1
#
_entry.id   AF-D3F3I0-F1
#
_cell.length_a   1.000
_cell.length_b   1.000
_cell.length_c   1.000
_cell.angle_alpha   90.00
_cell.angle_beta   90.00
_cell.angle_gamma   90.00
#
_symmetry.space_group_name_H-M   'P 1'
#
loop_
_entity.id
_entity.type
_entity.pdbx_description
1 polymer ?
#
loop_
_entity_poly.entity_id
_entity_poly.type
_entity_poly.pdbx_seq_one_letter_code
_entity_poly.pdbx_strand_id
1 'polypeptide(L)'
;MRKLLLAGLATASLAALPAVPALAAKDRGDAPAASTSKRKCDPNYRGRCLRPGVSDYDCAGGSGNGPYYVSGPFRVVGSDRHRLDADGDGIACE
;
A
#
# COMPACT_ATOMS: atom_id res chain seq x y z
N MET A 1 -45.63 51.61 44.26
CA MET A 1 -45.42 52.19 42.92
C MET A 1 -45.45 51.07 41.90
N ARG A 2 -46.36 51.17 40.92
CA ARG A 2 -46.50 50.23 39.79
C ARG A 2 -45.38 50.46 38.78
N LYS A 3 -44.79 49.38 38.26
CA LYS A 3 -44.16 49.27 36.93
C LYS A 3 -43.84 47.77 36.72
N LEU A 4 -44.73 46.98 36.09
CA LEU A 4 -44.90 46.74 34.66
C LEU A 4 -43.63 46.24 33.94
N LEU A 5 -43.87 45.20 33.12
CA LEU A 5 -43.01 44.57 32.09
C LEU A 5 -42.11 43.47 32.69
N LEU A 6 -41.91 42.30 32.07
CA LEU A 6 -41.83 42.01 30.65
C LEU A 6 -42.49 40.67 30.29
N ALA A 7 -43.09 40.66 29.10
CA ALA A 7 -43.48 39.47 28.36
C ALA A 7 -42.24 38.65 27.97
N GLY A 8 -42.37 37.33 28.07
CA GLY A 8 -41.38 36.37 27.58
C GLY A 8 -42.06 35.15 27.00
N LEU A 9 -42.69 35.29 25.82
CA LEU A 9 -43.03 34.15 24.98
C LEU A 9 -41.74 33.61 24.36
N ALA A 10 -41.14 32.60 24.98
CA ALA A 10 -40.14 31.77 24.32
C ALA A 10 -40.86 30.58 23.70
N THR A 11 -41.10 30.67 22.40
CA THR A 11 -41.59 29.58 21.55
C THR A 11 -40.62 28.40 21.61
N ALA A 12 -41.08 27.28 22.17
CA ALA A 12 -40.37 26.02 22.12
C ALA A 12 -40.41 25.46 20.69
N SER A 13 -39.33 25.67 19.92
CA SER A 13 -39.13 24.96 18.66
C SER A 13 -38.81 23.50 18.96
N LEU A 14 -39.82 22.62 18.85
CA LEU A 14 -39.61 21.19 18.67
C LEU A 14 -39.01 20.97 17.27
N ALA A 15 -37.68 20.96 17.18
CA ALA A 15 -36.98 20.44 16.01
C ALA A 15 -37.06 18.92 16.04
N ALA A 16 -38.06 18.37 15.35
CA ALA A 16 -38.11 16.94 15.01
C ALA A 16 -37.01 16.64 13.98
N LEU A 17 -35.97 15.92 14.40
CA LEU A 17 -34.97 15.38 13.49
C LEU A 17 -35.50 14.06 12.89
N PRO A 18 -35.42 13.87 11.56
CA PRO A 18 -35.86 12.64 10.92
C PRO A 18 -34.87 11.50 11.23
N ALA A 19 -35.42 10.33 11.57
CA ALA A 19 -34.67 9.07 11.62
C ALA A 19 -34.18 8.72 10.21
N VAL A 20 -32.86 8.79 10.00
CA VAL A 20 -32.23 8.36 8.75
C VAL A 20 -32.20 6.84 8.69
N PRO A 21 -32.73 6.20 7.62
CA PRO A 21 -32.61 4.77 7.46
C PRO A 21 -31.19 4.43 6.99
N ALA A 22 -30.53 3.51 7.72
CA ALA A 22 -29.28 2.89 7.32
C ALA A 22 -29.53 1.99 6.09
N LEU A 23 -29.35 2.54 4.89
CA LEU A 23 -29.37 1.79 3.65
C LEU A 23 -27.96 1.64 3.07
N ALA A 24 -27.59 0.36 2.92
CA ALA A 24 -26.78 -0.19 1.85
C ALA A 24 -25.27 0.08 1.91
N ALA A 25 -24.60 -0.67 2.78
CA ALA A 25 -23.33 -1.28 2.41
C ALA A 25 -23.55 -2.20 1.19
N LYS A 26 -23.30 -1.68 0.00
CA LYS A 26 -22.97 -2.50 -1.18
C LYS A 26 -21.50 -2.23 -1.45
N ASP A 27 -20.66 -2.80 -0.58
CA ASP A 27 -19.25 -3.02 -0.86
C ASP A 27 -19.19 -3.86 -2.13
N ARG A 28 -19.17 -3.18 -3.28
CA ARG A 28 -18.65 -3.78 -4.49
C ARG A 28 -17.16 -3.80 -4.26
N GLY A 29 -16.72 -4.86 -3.58
CA GLY A 29 -15.37 -5.32 -3.71
C GLY A 29 -15.09 -5.42 -5.20
N ASP A 30 -14.36 -4.42 -5.70
CA ASP A 30 -13.51 -4.59 -6.85
C ASP A 30 -12.45 -5.57 -6.36
N ALA A 31 -12.82 -6.86 -6.36
CA ALA A 31 -11.86 -7.93 -6.28
C ALA A 31 -10.90 -7.62 -7.43
N PRO A 32 -9.61 -7.33 -7.17
CA PRO A 32 -8.70 -7.06 -8.25
C PRO A 32 -8.79 -8.28 -9.16
N ALA A 33 -9.32 -8.07 -10.36
CA ALA A 33 -9.26 -9.06 -11.41
C ALA A 33 -7.79 -9.40 -11.48
N ALA A 34 -7.45 -10.59 -10.98
CA ALA A 34 -6.11 -11.11 -10.99
C ALA A 34 -5.79 -11.31 -12.47
N SER A 35 -5.34 -10.23 -13.10
CA SER A 35 -4.61 -10.29 -14.34
C SER A 35 -3.45 -11.21 -14.02
N THR A 36 -3.56 -12.46 -14.46
CA THR A 36 -2.45 -13.40 -14.50
C THR A 36 -1.51 -12.93 -15.62
N SER A 37 -1.09 -11.68 -15.53
CA SER A 37 0.16 -11.20 -16.09
C SER A 37 1.19 -12.13 -15.47
N LYS A 38 1.60 -13.17 -16.22
CA LYS A 38 2.79 -13.96 -15.87
C LYS A 38 3.85 -12.92 -15.51
N ARG A 39 4.17 -12.79 -14.21
CA ARG A 39 5.12 -11.77 -13.76
C ARG A 39 6.41 -12.13 -14.48
N LYS A 40 6.77 -11.34 -15.48
CA LYS A 40 8.03 -11.54 -16.21
C LYS A 40 9.12 -11.25 -15.21
N CYS A 41 9.92 -12.24 -14.87
CA CYS A 41 11.08 -12.04 -14.02
C CYS A 41 12.14 -11.25 -14.80
N ASP A 42 12.95 -10.48 -14.10
CA ASP A 42 14.09 -9.79 -14.71
C ASP A 42 15.09 -10.84 -15.27
N PRO A 43 15.41 -10.80 -16.56
CA PRO A 43 16.27 -11.81 -17.19
C PRO A 43 17.74 -11.74 -16.75
N ASN A 44 18.18 -10.64 -16.11
CA ASN A 44 19.54 -10.50 -15.61
C ASN A 44 19.81 -11.35 -14.35
N TYR A 45 18.76 -11.89 -13.71
CA TYR A 45 18.88 -12.66 -12.47
C TYR A 45 18.25 -14.05 -12.64
N ARG A 46 19.02 -15.11 -12.43
CA ARG A 46 18.58 -16.51 -12.55
C ARG A 46 18.51 -17.20 -11.20
N GLY A 47 17.48 -18.03 -11.01
CA GLY A 47 17.24 -18.72 -9.74
C GLY A 47 16.41 -17.93 -8.73
N ARG A 48 16.11 -16.66 -9.05
CA ARG A 48 15.14 -15.81 -8.35
C ARG A 48 14.34 -14.96 -9.34
N CYS A 49 13.08 -14.70 -9.01
CA CYS A 49 12.22 -13.85 -9.81
C CYS A 49 12.21 -12.43 -9.26
N LEU A 50 13.03 -11.56 -9.82
CA LEU A 50 12.98 -10.13 -9.52
C LEU A 50 11.97 -9.46 -10.43
N ARG A 51 11.16 -8.56 -9.86
CA ARG A 51 10.11 -7.84 -10.59
C ARG A 51 10.76 -6.71 -11.38
N PRO A 52 10.61 -6.65 -12.71
CA PRO A 52 11.17 -5.57 -13.52
C PRO A 52 10.58 -4.21 -13.13
N GLY A 53 11.37 -3.15 -13.32
CA GLY A 53 10.91 -1.77 -13.14
C GLY A 53 10.74 -1.34 -11.69
N VAL A 54 11.26 -2.09 -10.72
CA VAL A 54 11.41 -1.59 -9.35
C VAL A 54 12.74 -0.86 -9.19
N SER A 55 12.79 0.08 -8.26
CA SER A 55 13.98 0.90 -8.04
C SER A 55 15.14 0.09 -7.49
N ASP A 56 14.88 -0.82 -6.56
CA ASP A 56 15.93 -1.48 -5.80
C ASP A 56 15.48 -2.80 -5.17
N TYR A 57 16.44 -3.70 -5.01
CA TYR A 57 16.34 -4.98 -4.31
C TYR A 57 17.59 -5.12 -3.44
N ASP A 58 17.40 -5.58 -2.21
CA ASP A 58 18.50 -5.86 -1.29
C ASP A 58 18.57 -7.34 -0.91
N CYS A 59 19.75 -7.76 -0.46
CA CYS A 59 19.92 -9.08 0.11
C CYS A 59 19.29 -9.18 1.51
N ALA A 60 18.43 -10.18 1.70
CA ALA A 60 17.81 -10.44 3.00
C ALA A 60 18.87 -10.76 4.06
N GLY A 61 18.78 -10.10 5.22
CA GLY A 61 19.78 -10.25 6.30
C GLY A 61 20.98 -9.31 6.19
N GLY A 62 21.08 -8.53 5.11
CA GLY A 62 22.07 -7.46 4.97
C GLY A 62 21.62 -6.13 5.57
N SER A 63 22.46 -5.10 5.41
CA SER A 63 22.23 -3.72 5.88
C SER A 63 21.47 -2.83 4.88
N GLY A 64 20.89 -3.44 3.84
CA GLY A 64 20.11 -2.75 2.81
C GLY A 64 18.91 -1.99 3.38
N ASN A 65 18.39 -1.03 2.62
CA ASN A 65 17.22 -0.20 3.00
C ASN A 65 16.19 -0.06 1.87
N GLY A 66 16.34 -0.90 0.86
CA GLY A 66 15.54 -0.97 -0.34
C GLY A 66 14.12 -1.45 -0.06
N PRO A 67 13.20 -1.19 -0.99
CA PRO A 67 11.79 -1.51 -0.83
C PRO A 67 11.49 -3.01 -0.87
N TYR A 68 12.44 -3.83 -1.33
CA TYR A 68 12.29 -5.28 -1.48
C TYR A 68 13.56 -6.01 -1.11
N TYR A 69 13.40 -7.22 -0.56
CA TYR A 69 14.52 -8.08 -0.18
C TYR A 69 14.41 -9.46 -0.87
N VAL A 70 15.55 -10.03 -1.20
CA VAL A 70 15.67 -11.37 -1.81
C VAL A 70 16.69 -12.20 -1.06
N SER A 71 16.42 -13.49 -0.89
CA SER A 71 17.34 -14.43 -0.23
C SER A 71 18.26 -15.08 -1.27
N GLY A 72 19.56 -15.05 -1.01
CA GLY A 72 20.60 -15.73 -1.80
C GLY A 72 20.80 -17.21 -1.46
N PRO A 73 21.80 -17.86 -2.09
CA PRO A 73 22.54 -17.37 -3.26
C PRO A 73 21.77 -17.62 -4.57
N PHE A 74 21.98 -16.78 -5.57
CA PHE A 74 21.46 -16.97 -6.94
C PHE A 74 22.36 -16.28 -7.95
N ARG A 75 22.11 -16.44 -9.27
CA ARG A 75 23.04 -15.99 -10.29
C ARG A 75 22.66 -14.64 -10.88
N VAL A 76 23.64 -13.77 -11.06
CA VAL A 76 23.56 -12.63 -11.97
C VAL A 76 24.17 -13.05 -13.30
N VAL A 77 23.38 -12.95 -14.38
CA VAL A 77 23.77 -13.38 -15.73
C VAL A 77 23.83 -12.25 -16.75
N GLY A 78 23.52 -11.04 -16.30
CA GLY A 78 23.54 -9.83 -17.12
C GLY A 78 24.01 -8.65 -16.29
N SER A 79 23.34 -7.50 -16.42
CA SER A 79 23.70 -6.31 -15.64
C SER A 79 23.17 -6.39 -14.21
N ASP A 80 24.06 -6.21 -13.23
CA ASP A 80 23.68 -6.06 -11.82
C ASP A 80 23.22 -4.63 -11.50
N ARG A 81 21.98 -4.31 -11.87
CA ARG A 81 21.39 -2.99 -11.61
C ARG A 81 21.08 -2.77 -10.12
N HIS A 82 20.85 -3.85 -9.38
CA HIS A 82 20.46 -3.80 -7.98
C HIS A 82 21.66 -3.96 -7.03
N ARG A 83 22.88 -4.15 -7.56
CA ARG A 83 24.12 -4.29 -6.79
C ARG A 83 24.03 -5.44 -5.76
N LEU A 84 23.40 -6.53 -6.18
CA LEU A 84 23.19 -7.73 -5.36
C LEU A 84 24.42 -8.66 -5.36
N ASP A 85 25.31 -8.47 -6.34
CA ASP A 85 26.60 -9.12 -6.50
C ASP A 85 27.70 -8.06 -6.26
N ALA A 86 28.17 -7.99 -5.02
CA ALA A 86 29.00 -6.88 -4.56
C ALA A 86 30.47 -6.99 -5.02
N ASP A 87 30.97 -8.21 -5.21
CA ASP A 87 32.34 -8.49 -5.67
C ASP A 87 32.42 -8.78 -7.17
N GLY A 88 31.28 -9.02 -7.83
CA GLY A 88 31.16 -9.13 -9.28
C GLY A 88 31.51 -10.52 -9.81
N ASP A 89 31.36 -11.56 -9.00
CA ASP A 89 31.70 -12.94 -9.36
C ASP A 89 30.54 -13.67 -10.10
N GLY A 90 29.38 -13.04 -10.20
CA GLY A 90 28.16 -13.54 -10.81
C GLY A 90 27.21 -14.24 -9.83
N ILE A 91 27.49 -14.23 -8.53
CA ILE A 91 26.65 -14.76 -7.47
C ILE A 91 26.12 -13.62 -6.60
N ALA A 92 24.79 -13.52 -6.54
CA ALA A 92 24.10 -12.52 -5.73
C ALA A 92 23.79 -13.05 -4.33
N CYS A 93 23.88 -12.15 -3.35
CA CYS A 93 23.50 -12.35 -1.95
C CYS A 93 24.20 -13.52 -1.26
N GLU A 94 25.53 -13.54 -1.33
CA GLU A 94 26.40 -14.42 -0.55
C GLU A 94 26.60 -13.94 0.90
#